data_AF-A0A2A3MY69-F1
#
_entry.id   AF-A0A2A3MY69-F1
#
_cell.length_a   1.000
_cell.length_b   1.000
_cell.length_c   1.000
_cell.angle_alpha   90.00
_cell.angle_beta   90.00
_cell.angle_gamma   90.00
#
_symmetry.space_group_name_H-M   'P 1'
#
loop_
_entity.id
_entity.type
_entity.pdbx_description
1 polymer ?
#
loop_
_entity_poly.entity_id
_entity_poly.type
_entity_poly.pdbx_seq_one_letter_code
_entity_poly.pdbx_strand_id
1 'polypeptide(L)'
;MGISDGMLADLVREVCHDGGMGPLLLGGAMAGFRSFDAAVGGGVGFPYVIMSLVDPAQWEAGTGTLDGAGRLVRTPVASSAGGAAVDFAVGEKSVALTVHAAWLEAVNLHGHGIGDITGLGEALAGRQAASGELDAIAAVSGTAFGRALLGQADGAAVRGHVGALGVSGIQRMRGAELHINTQSGEDYALEGAIGKVSVLTQAMSIFMDGGQASFRVLSFGSLANNRLYRANGTFAARSDVLTNDVIGDYNVWGMIGGTFAELSRIRTTLTAAAPGPTNLASRMSFHVGRNGSAAMQEALRLEHQALTAFGSLAPSNDNGFALGSAAARWSVVYAASGAINTSDARMKCDVAAVGDDLLDAWGAVNWRQFRFADAVAAKGAGARWHIGLVAQQVRDAIDARLGAGAAVRLGLLCHDVWDEGDRWGLRYDECLALEAAWQRRRIERIEARLALLEAQDVAG
;
A
#
# COMPACT_ATOMS: atom_id res chain seq x y z
N MET A 1 -21.10 68.21 39.00
CA MET A 1 -22.15 68.47 39.99
C MET A 1 -22.54 67.12 40.54
N GLY A 2 -22.08 66.77 41.75
CA GLY A 2 -22.37 65.45 42.32
C GLY A 2 -23.86 65.36 42.61
N ILE A 3 -24.55 64.39 42.01
CA ILE A 3 -25.97 64.10 42.26
C ILE A 3 -26.17 63.54 43.68
N SER A 4 -25.08 63.25 44.40
CA SER A 4 -25.06 62.54 45.67
C SER A 4 -25.46 63.34 46.91
N ASP A 5 -25.44 64.68 46.88
CA ASP A 5 -25.46 65.49 48.11
C ASP A 5 -26.73 66.38 48.26
N GLY A 6 -27.70 66.27 47.34
CA GLY A 6 -28.93 67.06 47.36
C GLY A 6 -30.15 66.26 47.83
N MET A 7 -31.03 66.87 48.63
CA MET A 7 -32.28 66.25 49.10
C MET A 7 -33.47 66.62 48.22
N LEU A 8 -34.26 65.60 47.83
CA LEU A 8 -35.57 65.76 47.21
C LEU A 8 -36.66 65.38 48.22
N ALA A 9 -37.74 66.16 48.27
CA ALA A 9 -38.89 65.88 49.12
C ALA A 9 -40.20 66.22 48.39
N ASP A 10 -41.22 65.40 48.63
CA ASP A 10 -42.52 65.55 47.98
C ASP A 10 -43.34 66.72 48.56
N LEU A 11 -44.14 67.35 47.70
CA LEU A 11 -45.12 68.38 48.04
C LEU A 11 -44.54 69.60 48.77
N VAL A 12 -43.37 70.10 48.35
CA VAL A 12 -42.75 71.29 48.97
C VAL A 12 -42.93 72.52 48.08
N ARG A 13 -43.67 73.52 48.59
CA ARG A 13 -43.88 74.81 47.91
C ARG A 13 -44.30 75.90 48.91
N GLU A 14 -43.62 77.04 48.84
CA GLU A 14 -43.87 78.19 49.71
C GLU A 14 -44.11 79.46 48.91
N VAL A 15 -44.85 80.39 49.51
CA VAL A 15 -44.98 81.74 49.00
C VAL A 15 -43.76 82.56 49.44
N CYS A 16 -43.35 83.53 48.63
CA CYS A 16 -42.31 84.51 48.99
C CYS A 16 -42.76 85.90 48.55
N HIS A 17 -42.55 86.91 49.40
CA HIS A 17 -42.91 88.31 49.09
C HIS A 17 -41.69 89.24 48.97
N ASP A 18 -40.52 88.78 49.43
CA ASP A 18 -39.28 89.54 49.39
C ASP A 18 -38.85 89.90 47.96
N GLY A 19 -38.10 90.98 47.80
CA GLY A 19 -37.45 91.34 46.53
C GLY A 19 -35.93 91.34 46.69
N GLY A 20 -35.21 91.47 45.57
CA GLY A 20 -33.75 91.58 45.56
C GLY A 20 -33.02 90.39 44.92
N MET A 21 -31.71 90.57 44.72
CA MET A 21 -30.79 89.51 44.28
C MET A 21 -30.28 88.59 45.42
N GLY A 22 -30.55 88.94 46.68
CA GLY A 22 -30.06 88.21 47.85
C GLY A 22 -30.90 86.98 48.25
N PRO A 23 -30.63 86.41 49.45
CA PRO A 23 -31.47 85.39 50.04
C PRO A 23 -32.90 85.91 50.27
N LEU A 24 -33.89 85.07 50.00
CA LEU A 24 -35.30 85.45 50.08
C LEU A 24 -35.99 84.77 51.27
N LEU A 25 -36.72 85.54 52.09
CA LEU A 25 -37.52 84.98 53.17
C LEU A 25 -38.77 84.27 52.60
N LEU A 26 -38.95 83.01 53.00
CA LEU A 26 -40.12 82.23 52.62
C LEU A 26 -41.28 82.56 53.58
N GLY A 27 -42.41 82.96 53.01
CA GLY A 27 -43.61 83.42 53.71
C GLY A 27 -44.53 82.30 54.21
N GLY A 28 -44.12 81.04 54.06
CA GLY A 28 -44.85 79.86 54.53
C GLY A 28 -45.38 78.96 53.41
N ALA A 29 -45.78 77.75 53.80
CA ALA A 29 -46.31 76.72 52.90
C ALA A 29 -47.59 77.18 52.20
N MET A 30 -47.65 76.98 50.89
CA MET A 30 -48.89 77.14 50.13
C MET A 30 -49.89 76.04 50.53
N ALA A 31 -51.19 76.29 50.36
CA ALA A 31 -52.24 75.32 50.71
C ALA A 31 -52.00 73.96 50.01
N GLY A 32 -51.95 72.88 50.78
CA GLY A 32 -51.68 71.52 50.29
C GLY A 32 -50.20 71.15 50.14
N PHE A 33 -49.27 72.07 50.46
CA PHE A 33 -47.83 71.86 50.41
C PHE A 33 -47.20 71.94 51.82
N ARG A 34 -45.94 71.50 51.92
CA ARG A 34 -45.05 71.58 53.08
C ARG A 34 -44.08 72.75 52.91
N SER A 35 -43.60 73.32 54.02
CA SER A 35 -42.51 74.30 54.00
C SER A 35 -41.17 73.62 53.68
N PHE A 36 -40.22 74.39 53.15
CA PHE A 36 -38.86 73.87 52.89
C PHE A 36 -38.18 73.46 54.19
N ASP A 37 -38.37 74.23 55.27
CA ASP A 37 -37.77 73.95 56.58
C ASP A 37 -38.26 72.61 57.16
N ALA A 38 -39.56 72.34 57.08
CA ALA A 38 -40.13 71.09 57.58
C ALA A 38 -39.86 69.86 56.68
N ALA A 39 -39.37 70.07 55.44
CA ALA A 39 -39.17 69.00 54.47
C ALA A 39 -37.71 68.61 54.26
N VAL A 40 -36.81 69.60 54.27
CA VAL A 40 -35.39 69.40 53.93
C VAL A 40 -34.48 69.79 55.10
N GLY A 41 -34.90 70.77 55.92
CA GLY A 41 -34.13 71.28 57.06
C GLY A 41 -33.04 72.29 56.67
N GLY A 42 -32.57 73.06 57.66
CA GLY A 42 -31.52 74.07 57.49
C GLY A 42 -30.18 73.50 57.03
N GLY A 43 -29.50 74.18 56.11
CA GLY A 43 -28.15 73.82 55.64
C GLY A 43 -28.04 72.65 54.65
N VAL A 44 -29.12 71.95 54.34
CA VAL A 44 -29.14 70.89 53.32
C VAL A 44 -29.41 71.49 51.94
N GLY A 45 -28.67 71.06 50.92
CA GLY A 45 -28.86 71.49 49.54
C GLY A 45 -30.07 70.84 48.88
N PHE A 46 -30.89 71.63 48.17
CA PHE A 46 -32.05 71.13 47.42
C PHE A 46 -32.24 71.89 46.10
N PRO A 47 -32.83 71.26 45.07
CA PRO A 47 -33.21 71.96 43.86
C PRO A 47 -34.48 72.79 44.10
N TYR A 48 -34.51 74.01 43.59
CA TYR A 48 -35.68 74.88 43.66
C TYR A 48 -36.01 75.46 42.29
N VAL A 49 -37.27 75.89 42.14
CA VAL A 49 -37.75 76.77 41.08
C VAL A 49 -38.57 77.90 41.71
N ILE A 50 -38.25 79.14 41.37
CA ILE A 50 -38.97 80.35 41.74
C ILE A 50 -39.68 80.89 40.50
N MET A 51 -40.95 81.23 40.65
CA MET A 51 -41.74 81.93 39.64
C MET A 51 -42.41 83.13 40.29
N SER A 52 -42.20 84.32 39.74
CA SER A 52 -42.92 85.52 40.18
C SER A 52 -44.34 85.51 39.64
N LEU A 53 -45.29 85.82 40.51
CA LEU A 53 -46.70 86.00 40.16
C LEU A 53 -47.03 87.48 39.89
N VAL A 54 -46.12 88.40 40.21
CA VAL A 54 -46.25 89.84 39.96
C VAL A 54 -45.59 90.25 38.65
N ASP A 55 -44.46 89.62 38.31
CA ASP A 55 -43.79 89.78 37.01
C ASP A 55 -43.52 88.41 36.41
N PRO A 56 -44.39 87.91 35.52
CA PRO A 56 -44.25 86.58 34.92
C PRO A 56 -42.95 86.37 34.10
N ALA A 57 -42.22 87.44 33.77
CA ALA A 57 -40.91 87.34 33.13
C ALA A 57 -39.80 86.91 34.11
N GLN A 58 -40.01 87.08 35.42
CA GLN A 58 -39.04 86.72 36.45
C GLN A 58 -39.22 85.28 36.92
N TRP A 59 -38.25 84.43 36.58
CA TRP A 59 -38.18 83.04 37.03
C TRP A 59 -36.74 82.60 37.23
N GLU A 60 -36.54 81.64 38.12
CA GLU A 60 -35.24 81.11 38.46
C GLU A 60 -35.34 79.63 38.81
N ALA A 61 -34.37 78.84 38.39
CA ALA A 61 -34.23 77.43 38.74
C ALA A 61 -32.78 77.17 39.13
N GLY A 62 -32.56 76.49 40.26
CA GLY A 62 -31.21 76.24 40.73
C GLY A 62 -31.16 75.35 41.94
N THR A 63 -30.04 75.44 42.66
CA THR A 63 -29.85 74.76 43.94
C THR A 63 -29.77 75.78 45.06
N GLY A 64 -30.43 75.49 46.17
CA GLY A 64 -30.50 76.40 47.30
C GLY A 64 -30.35 75.67 48.63
N THR A 65 -30.11 76.46 49.66
CA THR A 65 -30.04 76.03 51.06
C THR A 65 -30.83 77.04 51.90
N LEU A 66 -31.41 76.60 53.02
CA LEU A 66 -31.95 77.54 54.00
C LEU A 66 -30.83 78.01 54.93
N ASP A 67 -30.69 79.33 55.10
CA ASP A 67 -29.79 79.91 56.10
C ASP A 67 -30.36 79.81 57.52
N GLY A 68 -29.57 80.20 58.53
CA GLY A 68 -29.99 80.17 59.94
C GLY A 68 -31.15 81.10 60.29
N ALA A 69 -31.60 81.95 59.36
CA ALA A 69 -32.78 82.80 59.48
C ALA A 69 -33.96 82.30 58.63
N GLY A 70 -33.88 81.08 58.06
CA GLY A 70 -34.93 80.48 57.24
C GLY A 70 -35.06 81.10 55.84
N ARG A 71 -34.06 81.86 55.38
CA ARG A 71 -34.08 82.45 54.03
C ARG A 71 -33.48 81.47 53.04
N LEU A 72 -34.07 81.42 51.86
CA LEU A 72 -33.53 80.67 50.73
C LEU A 72 -32.30 81.38 50.19
N VAL A 73 -31.13 80.78 50.41
CA VAL A 73 -29.88 81.14 49.73
C VAL A 73 -29.86 80.47 48.37
N ARG A 74 -29.69 81.28 47.31
CA ARG A 74 -29.96 80.89 45.93
C ARG A 74 -28.64 80.72 45.16
N THR A 75 -28.45 79.54 44.56
CA THR A 75 -27.41 79.28 43.55
C THR A 75 -28.09 78.90 42.24
N PRO A 76 -28.43 79.88 41.38
CA PRO A 76 -29.15 79.65 40.14
C PRO A 76 -28.33 78.79 39.17
N VAL A 77 -29.03 77.97 38.40
CA VAL A 77 -28.45 77.18 37.30
C VAL A 77 -29.05 77.63 35.97
N ALA A 78 -30.33 78.02 35.96
CA ALA A 78 -31.01 78.65 34.83
C ALA A 78 -31.96 79.70 35.35
N SER A 79 -31.99 80.89 34.73
CA SER A 79 -32.84 81.98 35.19
C SER A 79 -33.18 82.94 34.07
N SER A 80 -34.19 83.78 34.28
CA SER A 80 -34.49 84.91 33.40
C SER A 80 -33.39 85.99 33.36
N ALA A 81 -32.38 85.89 34.23
CA ALA A 81 -31.19 86.74 34.26
C ALA A 81 -29.95 86.03 33.66
N GLY A 82 -30.15 85.09 32.73
CA GLY A 82 -29.05 84.42 32.02
C GLY A 82 -28.23 83.46 32.90
N GLY A 83 -28.86 82.85 33.90
CA GLY A 83 -28.20 81.95 34.86
C GLY A 83 -27.61 82.63 36.09
N ALA A 84 -27.68 83.97 36.19
CA ALA A 84 -27.37 84.72 37.41
C ALA A 84 -28.59 84.81 38.34
N ALA A 85 -28.39 85.32 39.57
CA ALA A 85 -29.47 85.54 40.53
C ALA A 85 -30.43 86.62 40.00
N VAL A 86 -31.72 86.27 39.93
CA VAL A 86 -32.76 87.21 39.51
C VAL A 86 -32.98 88.24 40.62
N ASP A 87 -33.00 89.51 40.24
CA ASP A 87 -33.42 90.63 41.08
C ASP A 87 -34.95 90.69 41.12
N PHE A 88 -35.54 89.91 42.03
CA PHE A 88 -36.99 89.77 42.08
C PHE A 88 -37.66 91.07 42.56
N ALA A 89 -38.75 91.48 41.91
CA ALA A 89 -39.58 92.56 42.43
C ALA A 89 -40.27 92.13 43.74
N VAL A 90 -40.50 93.08 44.65
CA VAL A 90 -41.30 92.84 45.87
C VAL A 90 -42.72 92.48 45.45
N GLY A 91 -43.28 91.41 46.04
CA GLY A 91 -44.58 90.86 45.65
C GLY A 91 -44.58 89.33 45.59
N GLU A 92 -45.74 88.73 45.35
CA GLU A 92 -45.90 87.27 45.46
C GLU A 92 -45.06 86.48 44.45
N LYS A 93 -44.36 85.46 44.97
CA LYS A 93 -43.58 84.46 44.24
C LYS A 93 -43.94 83.08 44.75
N SER A 94 -44.03 82.13 43.83
CA SER A 94 -44.14 80.70 44.14
C SER A 94 -42.74 80.09 44.11
N VAL A 95 -42.32 79.51 45.23
CA VAL A 95 -41.04 78.81 45.36
C VAL A 95 -41.32 77.34 45.58
N ALA A 96 -40.89 76.47 44.66
CA ALA A 96 -41.18 75.04 44.69
C ALA A 96 -39.90 74.22 44.70
N LEU A 97 -39.88 73.14 45.48
CA LEU A 97 -38.83 72.12 45.37
C LEU A 97 -39.17 71.24 44.18
N THR A 98 -38.39 71.35 43.10
CA THR A 98 -38.60 70.54 41.91
C THR A 98 -37.31 70.44 41.12
N VAL A 99 -37.15 69.33 40.40
CA VAL A 99 -35.98 69.08 39.56
C VAL A 99 -35.97 70.03 38.37
N HIS A 100 -34.81 70.61 38.07
CA HIS A 100 -34.58 71.42 36.88
C HIS A 100 -33.92 70.57 35.78
N ALA A 101 -34.07 70.97 34.51
CA ALA A 101 -33.61 70.17 33.35
C ALA A 101 -32.12 69.76 33.44
N ALA A 102 -31.25 70.65 33.90
CA ALA A 102 -29.82 70.35 34.05
C ALA A 102 -29.52 69.23 35.07
N TRP A 103 -30.38 69.03 36.08
CA TRP A 103 -30.22 67.92 37.03
C TRP A 103 -30.59 66.58 36.39
N LEU A 104 -31.67 66.55 35.58
CA LEU A 104 -32.09 65.35 34.83
C LEU A 104 -31.06 64.94 33.76
N GLU A 105 -30.45 65.90 33.08
CA GLU A 105 -29.40 65.64 32.10
C GLU A 105 -28.17 64.98 32.73
N ALA A 106 -27.76 65.44 33.92
CA ALA A 106 -26.67 64.83 34.67
C ALA A 106 -26.95 63.36 35.07
N VAL A 107 -28.22 63.02 35.39
CA VAL A 107 -28.63 61.64 35.68
C VAL A 107 -28.58 60.76 34.42
N ASN A 108 -29.03 61.25 33.27
CA ASN A 108 -29.09 60.45 32.04
C ASN A 108 -27.71 60.14 31.44
N LEU A 109 -26.70 60.97 31.70
CA LEU A 109 -25.33 60.76 31.24
C LEU A 109 -24.50 59.84 32.14
N HIS A 110 -25.06 59.36 33.25
CA HIS A 110 -24.36 58.45 34.14
C HIS A 110 -24.35 57.01 33.58
N GLY A 111 -23.15 56.46 33.39
CA GLY A 111 -22.91 55.05 33.03
C GLY A 111 -21.80 54.44 33.88
N HIS A 112 -21.71 53.10 33.90
CA HIS A 112 -20.67 52.34 34.60
C HIS A 112 -19.88 51.48 33.62
N GLY A 113 -18.55 51.59 33.65
CA GLY A 113 -17.64 50.61 33.06
C GLY A 113 -17.52 49.36 33.93
N ILE A 114 -16.94 48.29 33.37
CA ILE A 114 -16.80 46.99 34.06
C ILE A 114 -15.99 47.08 35.37
N GLY A 115 -15.11 48.08 35.48
CA GLY A 115 -14.32 48.37 36.69
C GLY A 115 -15.05 49.21 37.74
N ASP A 116 -16.19 49.82 37.39
CA ASP A 116 -16.96 50.70 38.26
C ASP A 116 -18.03 49.93 39.07
N ILE A 117 -18.18 48.62 38.81
CA ILE A 117 -19.10 47.72 39.52
C ILE A 117 -18.26 46.76 40.39
N THR A 118 -18.23 47.06 41.69
CA THR A 118 -17.49 46.28 42.69
C THR A 118 -17.91 44.80 42.63
N GLY A 119 -16.94 43.89 42.46
CA GLY A 119 -17.13 42.43 42.44
C GLY A 119 -17.42 41.80 41.07
N LEU A 120 -17.71 42.59 40.03
CA LEU A 120 -18.00 42.05 38.69
C LEU A 120 -16.75 41.42 38.05
N GLY A 121 -15.58 42.03 38.22
CA GLY A 121 -14.31 41.47 37.73
C GLY A 121 -13.94 40.13 38.35
N GLU A 122 -14.22 39.93 39.65
CA GLU A 122 -14.00 38.66 40.34
C GLU A 122 -15.01 37.59 39.90
N ALA A 123 -16.27 37.97 39.69
CA ALA A 123 -17.29 37.04 39.20
C ALA A 123 -16.99 36.50 37.80
N LEU A 124 -16.33 37.31 36.94
CA LEU A 124 -15.88 36.90 35.61
C LEU A 124 -14.47 36.27 35.60
N ALA A 125 -13.70 36.37 36.68
CA ALA A 125 -12.35 35.79 36.73
C ALA A 125 -12.41 34.26 36.55
N GLY A 126 -11.69 33.74 35.56
CA GLY A 126 -11.64 32.31 35.24
C GLY A 126 -12.84 31.77 34.46
N ARG A 127 -13.78 32.62 34.02
CA ARG A 127 -14.83 32.24 33.06
C ARG A 127 -14.32 32.51 31.64
N GLN A 128 -14.35 31.49 30.80
CA GLN A 128 -13.86 31.56 29.42
C GLN A 128 -14.97 32.05 28.47
N ALA A 129 -14.60 32.79 27.42
CA ALA A 129 -15.56 33.28 26.43
C ALA A 129 -16.14 32.13 25.60
N ALA A 130 -17.46 32.05 25.49
CA ALA A 130 -18.17 30.95 24.82
C ALA A 130 -17.83 30.77 23.32
N SER A 131 -17.19 31.75 22.67
CA SER A 131 -16.89 31.72 21.24
C SER A 131 -15.62 30.95 20.87
N GLY A 132 -14.61 30.86 21.75
CA GLY A 132 -13.28 30.35 21.37
C GLY A 132 -13.21 28.85 21.06
N GLU A 133 -14.04 28.04 21.71
CA GLU A 133 -14.05 26.57 21.53
C GLU A 133 -14.91 26.13 20.34
N LEU A 134 -15.95 26.90 20.00
CA LEU A 134 -16.84 26.61 18.88
C LEU A 134 -16.12 26.74 17.53
N ASP A 135 -15.22 27.71 17.39
CA ASP A 135 -14.45 27.93 16.15
C ASP A 135 -13.45 26.80 15.89
N ALA A 136 -12.79 26.28 16.93
CA ALA A 136 -11.83 25.18 16.82
C ALA A 136 -12.53 23.86 16.44
N ILE A 137 -13.69 23.58 17.03
CA ILE A 137 -14.51 22.40 16.70
C ILE A 137 -15.11 22.53 15.30
N ALA A 138 -15.57 23.74 14.92
CA ALA A 138 -16.08 24.02 13.58
C ALA A 138 -15.04 23.75 12.49
N ALA A 139 -13.79 24.20 12.69
CA ALA A 139 -12.68 23.98 11.76
C ALA A 139 -12.39 22.49 11.52
N VAL A 140 -12.42 21.67 12.58
CA VAL A 140 -12.21 20.22 12.48
C VAL A 140 -13.42 19.52 11.85
N SER A 141 -14.65 19.91 12.21
CA SER A 141 -15.89 19.32 11.69
C SER A 141 -16.20 19.64 10.21
N GLY A 142 -15.47 20.57 9.59
CA GLY A 142 -15.64 20.94 8.18
C GLY A 142 -15.25 19.83 7.20
N THR A 143 -14.33 18.94 7.59
CA THR A 143 -13.87 17.83 6.73
C THR A 143 -14.54 16.51 7.09
N ALA A 144 -14.72 15.62 6.11
CA ALA A 144 -15.23 14.27 6.36
C ALA A 144 -14.31 13.49 7.32
N PHE A 145 -13.00 13.70 7.20
CA PHE A 145 -11.99 13.14 8.10
C PHE A 145 -12.17 13.62 9.55
N GLY A 146 -12.31 14.93 9.76
CA GLY A 146 -12.48 15.48 11.11
C GLY A 146 -13.80 15.09 11.75
N ARG A 147 -14.91 14.98 10.99
CA ARG A 147 -16.18 14.42 11.52
C ARG A 147 -16.04 12.96 11.95
N ALA A 148 -15.32 12.15 11.18
CA ALA A 148 -15.08 10.75 11.53
C ALA A 148 -14.22 10.61 12.81
N LEU A 149 -13.26 11.51 13.00
CA LEU A 149 -12.41 11.57 14.19
C LEU A 149 -13.19 12.03 15.44
N LEU A 150 -14.04 13.06 15.30
CA LEU A 150 -14.88 13.58 16.38
C LEU A 150 -15.97 12.59 16.84
N GLY A 151 -16.33 11.62 15.99
CA GLY A 151 -17.28 10.56 16.32
C GLY A 151 -16.69 9.40 17.12
N GLN A 152 -15.39 9.40 17.43
CA GLN A 152 -14.75 8.34 18.19
C GLN A 152 -14.97 8.53 19.70
N ALA A 153 -15.33 7.44 20.38
CA ALA A 153 -15.75 7.48 21.79
C ALA A 153 -14.62 7.82 22.77
N ASP A 154 -13.37 7.49 22.41
CA ASP A 154 -12.19 7.72 23.24
C ASP A 154 -10.90 7.74 22.39
N GLY A 155 -9.76 8.02 23.03
CA GLY A 155 -8.46 8.02 22.38
C GLY A 155 -8.02 6.65 21.83
N ALA A 156 -8.55 5.54 22.34
CA ALA A 156 -8.27 4.21 21.80
C ALA A 156 -9.06 3.95 20.51
N ALA A 157 -10.32 4.40 20.45
CA ALA A 157 -11.15 4.40 19.26
C ALA A 157 -10.55 5.29 18.16
N VAL A 158 -10.03 6.47 18.52
CA VAL A 158 -9.25 7.33 17.60
C VAL A 158 -8.05 6.59 17.04
N ARG A 159 -7.20 6.00 17.89
CA ARG A 159 -6.01 5.25 17.43
C ARG A 159 -6.37 4.05 16.56
N GLY A 160 -7.47 3.35 16.87
CA GLY A 160 -8.01 2.28 16.03
C GLY A 160 -8.48 2.80 14.67
N HIS A 161 -9.12 3.96 14.65
CA HIS A 161 -9.62 4.61 13.43
C HIS A 161 -8.48 5.08 12.51
N VAL A 162 -7.41 5.66 13.06
CA VAL A 162 -6.25 6.16 12.28
C VAL A 162 -5.12 5.13 12.11
N GLY A 163 -5.30 3.90 12.59
CA GLY A 163 -4.31 2.83 12.47
C GLY A 163 -3.04 3.00 13.31
N ALA A 164 -3.01 3.94 14.26
CA ALA A 164 -1.85 4.26 15.09
C ALA A 164 -1.93 3.56 16.46
N LEU A 165 -1.91 2.23 16.47
CA LEU A 165 -1.84 1.47 17.72
C LEU A 165 -0.37 1.25 18.10
N GLY A 166 0.02 1.78 19.25
CA GLY A 166 1.31 1.50 19.88
C GLY A 166 1.46 0.01 20.16
N VAL A 167 2.60 -0.54 19.76
CA VAL A 167 3.18 -1.83 20.16
C VAL A 167 2.16 -3.00 20.21
N SER A 168 1.95 -3.66 19.07
CA SER A 168 1.05 -4.81 18.85
C SER A 168 -0.45 -4.47 18.77
N GLY A 169 -0.93 -4.20 17.55
CA GLY A 169 -2.36 -4.07 17.25
C GLY A 169 -2.75 -5.00 16.09
N ILE A 170 -3.68 -5.93 16.34
CA ILE A 170 -4.35 -6.69 15.28
C ILE A 170 -5.21 -5.70 14.48
N GLN A 171 -4.84 -5.44 13.23
CA GLN A 171 -5.64 -4.62 12.32
C GLN A 171 -6.81 -5.46 11.79
N ARG A 172 -7.99 -5.36 12.41
CA ARG A 172 -9.22 -5.99 11.92
C ARG A 172 -9.86 -5.12 10.82
N MET A 173 -9.49 -5.38 9.57
CA MET A 173 -10.17 -4.77 8.41
C MET A 173 -11.40 -5.61 8.03
N ARG A 174 -12.61 -5.14 8.36
CA ARG A 174 -13.85 -5.69 7.77
C ARG A 174 -14.14 -4.93 6.48
N GLY A 175 -14.06 -5.60 5.34
CA GLY A 175 -14.45 -5.04 4.04
C GLY A 175 -13.56 -3.91 3.52
N ALA A 176 -12.32 -3.80 4.01
CA ALA A 176 -11.35 -2.78 3.58
C ALA A 176 -10.05 -3.42 3.06
N GLU A 177 -9.40 -2.73 2.12
CA GLU A 177 -8.12 -3.11 1.52
C GLU A 177 -6.97 -2.33 2.21
N LEU A 178 -5.89 -3.00 2.58
CA LEU A 178 -4.69 -2.36 3.13
C LEU A 178 -3.82 -1.82 2.00
N HIS A 179 -3.93 -0.53 1.71
CA HIS A 179 -3.05 0.17 0.76
C HIS A 179 -1.84 0.70 1.51
N ILE A 180 -0.65 0.15 1.25
CA ILE A 180 0.63 0.70 1.72
C ILE A 180 1.27 1.45 0.56
N ASN A 181 0.95 2.74 0.43
CA ASN A 181 1.66 3.65 -0.48
C ASN A 181 2.99 4.05 0.16
N THR A 182 4.12 3.57 -0.36
CA THR A 182 5.44 4.08 0.01
C THR A 182 5.90 5.15 -0.97
N GLN A 183 5.70 6.40 -0.57
CA GLN A 183 6.48 7.50 -1.09
C GLN A 183 7.59 7.79 -0.08
N SER A 184 8.77 7.21 -0.26
CA SER A 184 9.95 7.65 0.48
C SER A 184 11.21 7.41 -0.35
N GLY A 185 11.89 8.50 -0.69
CA GLY A 185 13.23 8.50 -1.25
C GLY A 185 14.27 8.19 -0.18
N GLU A 186 14.59 6.90 -0.04
CA GLU A 186 15.87 6.46 0.49
C GLU A 186 16.51 5.50 -0.53
N ASP A 187 17.80 5.74 -0.81
CA ASP A 187 18.58 5.04 -1.82
C ASP A 187 18.89 3.59 -1.41
N TYR A 188 17.93 2.68 -1.65
CA TYR A 188 18.28 1.32 -2.03
C TYR A 188 18.56 1.31 -3.54
N ALA A 189 19.60 0.58 -3.96
CA ALA A 189 19.98 0.48 -5.36
C ALA A 189 18.81 -0.02 -6.23
N LEU A 190 18.16 0.91 -6.94
CA LEU A 190 17.35 0.72 -8.16
C LEU A 190 16.32 -0.43 -8.16
N GLU A 191 15.55 -0.63 -7.09
CA GLU A 191 14.30 -1.40 -7.18
C GLU A 191 13.15 -0.58 -6.61
N GLY A 192 12.29 -0.06 -7.51
CA GLY A 192 11.30 0.98 -7.24
C GLY A 192 10.20 0.64 -6.23
N ALA A 193 9.47 1.69 -5.80
CA ALA A 193 8.27 1.73 -4.96
C ALA A 193 7.86 0.40 -4.29
N ILE A 194 8.48 0.06 -3.15
CA ILE A 194 8.14 -1.13 -2.37
C ILE A 194 7.26 -0.73 -1.19
N GLY A 195 5.97 -1.08 -1.22
CA GLY A 195 5.10 -1.06 -0.04
C GLY A 195 5.62 -2.07 0.99
N LYS A 196 6.10 -1.63 2.14
CA LYS A 196 6.81 -2.50 3.10
C LYS A 196 5.90 -2.89 4.27
N VAL A 197 5.52 -4.18 4.35
CA VAL A 197 5.02 -4.79 5.60
C VAL A 197 6.21 -5.43 6.30
N SER A 198 6.69 -4.82 7.39
CA SER A 198 7.76 -5.40 8.22
C SER A 198 7.16 -6.08 9.43
N VAL A 199 7.36 -7.39 9.56
CA VAL A 199 7.14 -8.08 10.83
C VAL A 199 8.47 -8.11 11.57
N LEU A 200 8.59 -7.33 12.63
CA LEU A 200 9.83 -7.17 13.42
C LEU A 200 10.04 -8.29 14.45
N THR A 201 9.04 -9.16 14.62
CA THR A 201 9.04 -10.34 15.49
C THR A 201 8.61 -11.58 14.67
N GLN A 202 8.61 -12.79 15.25
CA GLN A 202 8.10 -13.97 14.54
C GLN A 202 6.62 -13.76 14.14
N ALA A 203 6.33 -13.62 12.84
CA ALA A 203 4.99 -13.87 12.31
C ALA A 203 4.84 -15.38 12.16
N MET A 204 3.84 -15.96 12.82
CA MET A 204 3.67 -17.42 12.78
C MET A 204 3.02 -17.91 11.48
N SER A 205 2.11 -17.14 10.88
CA SER A 205 1.44 -17.50 9.61
C SER A 205 0.43 -16.43 9.18
N ILE A 206 0.03 -16.47 7.90
CA ILE A 206 -1.18 -15.83 7.40
C ILE A 206 -2.25 -16.92 7.24
N PHE A 207 -3.34 -16.82 7.99
CA PHE A 207 -4.49 -17.72 7.86
C PHE A 207 -5.59 -17.04 7.04
N MET A 208 -6.24 -17.79 6.15
CA MET A 208 -7.38 -17.34 5.36
C MET A 208 -8.52 -18.35 5.54
N ASP A 209 -9.63 -17.92 6.11
CA ASP A 209 -10.84 -18.75 6.30
C ASP A 209 -11.85 -18.48 5.18
N GLY A 210 -12.41 -19.55 4.60
CA GLY A 210 -13.34 -19.48 3.46
C GLY A 210 -12.87 -20.34 2.28
N GLY A 211 -13.56 -20.26 1.14
CA GLY A 211 -13.31 -21.12 -0.04
C GLY A 211 -11.91 -20.98 -0.66
N GLN A 212 -11.78 -20.23 -1.76
CA GLN A 212 -10.48 -20.02 -2.42
C GLN A 212 -9.67 -18.93 -1.72
N ALA A 213 -8.52 -19.31 -1.15
CA ALA A 213 -7.48 -18.40 -0.69
C ALA A 213 -6.43 -18.20 -1.79
N SER A 214 -6.03 -16.97 -2.07
CA SER A 214 -4.95 -16.68 -3.03
C SER A 214 -4.08 -15.53 -2.56
N PHE A 215 -2.76 -15.73 -2.59
CA PHE A 215 -1.81 -14.62 -2.58
C PHE A 215 -1.60 -14.14 -4.02
N ARG A 216 -1.90 -12.88 -4.32
CA ARG A 216 -1.75 -12.30 -5.66
C ARG A 216 -0.81 -11.11 -5.63
N VAL A 217 0.11 -11.07 -6.59
CA VAL A 217 0.91 -9.88 -6.89
C VAL A 217 0.39 -9.31 -8.20
N LEU A 218 -0.21 -8.13 -8.17
CA LEU A 218 -0.68 -7.42 -9.35
C LEU A 218 0.20 -6.19 -9.60
N SER A 219 0.51 -5.93 -10.86
CA SER A 219 1.25 -4.74 -11.29
C SER A 219 0.64 -4.22 -12.58
N PHE A 220 0.63 -2.90 -12.75
CA PHE A 220 0.25 -2.23 -13.98
C PHE A 220 1.51 -1.53 -14.52
N GLY A 221 2.17 -2.12 -15.52
CA GLY A 221 3.46 -1.62 -16.04
C GLY A 221 4.48 -2.72 -16.31
N SER A 222 5.73 -2.53 -15.85
CA SER A 222 6.89 -3.29 -16.33
C SER A 222 7.04 -4.71 -15.79
N LEU A 223 6.64 -5.01 -14.54
CA LEU A 223 6.76 -6.36 -13.96
C LEU A 223 5.91 -6.50 -12.67
N ALA A 224 5.24 -7.65 -12.51
CA ALA A 224 4.81 -8.16 -11.21
C ALA A 224 5.75 -9.30 -10.82
N ASN A 225 6.38 -9.25 -9.64
CA ASN A 225 7.29 -10.29 -9.19
C ASN A 225 7.03 -10.70 -7.73
N ASN A 226 7.38 -11.94 -7.42
CA ASN A 226 7.52 -12.44 -6.05
C ASN A 226 9.00 -12.79 -5.89
N ARG A 227 9.70 -12.04 -5.02
CA ARG A 227 11.14 -12.21 -4.81
C ARG A 227 11.40 -12.63 -3.38
N LEU A 228 12.27 -13.62 -3.25
CA LEU A 228 12.79 -14.07 -1.96
C LEU A 228 14.24 -13.60 -1.82
N TYR A 229 14.51 -12.83 -0.78
CA TYR A 229 15.86 -12.44 -0.39
C TYR A 229 16.20 -13.13 0.92
N ARG A 230 17.29 -13.89 0.93
CA ARG A 230 17.86 -14.50 2.13
C ARG A 230 19.29 -14.00 2.30
N ALA A 231 19.61 -13.56 3.51
CA ALA A 231 20.97 -13.37 3.99
C ALA A 231 21.12 -14.11 5.32
N ASN A 232 22.35 -14.47 5.69
CA ASN A 232 22.64 -14.94 7.03
C ASN A 232 22.79 -13.76 8.00
N GLY A 233 22.85 -14.03 9.30
CA GLY A 233 23.00 -13.00 10.33
C GLY A 233 21.65 -12.37 10.70
N THR A 234 21.67 -11.08 11.03
CA THR A 234 20.47 -10.33 11.47
C THR A 234 20.10 -9.26 10.45
N PHE A 235 18.91 -8.67 10.59
CA PHE A 235 18.51 -7.55 9.73
C PHE A 235 19.48 -6.36 9.81
N ALA A 236 20.06 -6.08 10.98
CA ALA A 236 21.00 -4.99 11.21
C ALA A 236 22.46 -5.33 10.82
N ALA A 237 22.82 -6.61 10.82
CA ALA A 237 24.14 -7.11 10.47
C ALA A 237 24.01 -8.35 9.58
N ARG A 238 23.74 -8.11 8.29
CA ARG A 238 23.59 -9.17 7.29
C ARG A 238 24.97 -9.73 6.92
N SER A 239 25.00 -11.01 6.61
CA SER A 239 26.18 -11.73 6.16
C SER A 239 25.82 -12.64 4.99
N ASP A 240 26.83 -13.06 4.24
CA ASP A 240 26.65 -13.87 3.05
C ASP A 240 26.07 -15.25 3.38
N VAL A 241 25.28 -15.76 2.45
CA VAL A 241 24.87 -17.17 2.44
C VAL A 241 26.07 -18.05 2.07
N LEU A 242 26.16 -19.21 2.72
CA LEU A 242 27.26 -20.16 2.59
C LEU A 242 26.83 -21.39 1.78
N THR A 243 27.81 -22.19 1.36
CA THR A 243 27.54 -23.47 0.72
C THR A 243 26.62 -24.34 1.58
N ASN A 244 25.64 -24.96 0.92
CA ASN A 244 24.55 -25.75 1.50
C ASN A 244 23.45 -24.95 2.22
N ASP A 245 23.51 -23.62 2.25
CA ASP A 245 22.38 -22.85 2.72
C ASP A 245 21.18 -23.00 1.78
N VAL A 246 20.03 -23.31 2.37
CA VAL A 246 18.74 -23.34 1.67
C VAL A 246 18.29 -21.90 1.46
N ILE A 247 18.34 -21.41 0.23
CA ILE A 247 17.95 -20.03 -0.07
C ILE A 247 16.45 -19.82 0.13
N GLY A 248 15.65 -20.81 -0.26
CA GLY A 248 14.21 -20.78 -0.12
C GLY A 248 13.57 -22.13 -0.33
N ASP A 249 12.48 -22.35 0.40
CA ASP A 249 11.58 -23.47 0.22
C ASP A 249 10.17 -22.95 -0.03
N TYR A 250 9.50 -23.55 -1.02
CA TYR A 250 8.07 -23.45 -1.21
C TYR A 250 7.47 -24.82 -0.92
N ASN A 251 6.78 -24.93 0.21
CA ASN A 251 6.20 -26.17 0.69
C ASN A 251 4.68 -26.17 0.52
N VAL A 252 4.14 -27.32 0.17
CA VAL A 252 2.69 -27.56 0.17
C VAL A 252 2.39 -28.52 1.30
N TRP A 253 1.55 -28.07 2.25
CA TRP A 253 1.11 -28.86 3.39
C TRP A 253 -0.40 -29.13 3.27
N GLY A 254 -0.83 -30.33 3.67
CA GLY A 254 -2.23 -30.72 3.71
C GLY A 254 -2.59 -31.41 5.02
N MET A 255 -3.83 -31.27 5.45
CA MET A 255 -4.34 -31.96 6.64
C MET A 255 -4.65 -33.43 6.28
N ILE A 256 -3.88 -34.36 6.83
CA ILE A 256 -4.02 -35.81 6.59
C ILE A 256 -4.02 -36.52 7.95
N GLY A 257 -5.01 -37.37 8.19
CA GLY A 257 -5.08 -38.14 9.45
C GLY A 257 -5.16 -37.28 10.72
N GLY A 258 -5.68 -36.05 10.61
CA GLY A 258 -5.81 -35.13 11.74
C GLY A 258 -4.57 -34.29 12.04
N THR A 259 -3.52 -34.35 11.23
CA THR A 259 -2.32 -33.51 11.35
C THR A 259 -1.92 -32.90 10.01
N PHE A 260 -1.23 -31.76 10.02
CA PHE A 260 -0.64 -31.21 8.80
C PHE A 260 0.59 -32.04 8.42
N ALA A 261 0.57 -32.58 7.21
CA ALA A 261 1.69 -33.28 6.60
C ALA A 261 2.14 -32.55 5.34
N GLU A 262 3.45 -32.52 5.12
CA GLU A 262 4.04 -31.98 3.90
C GLU A 262 3.77 -32.92 2.73
N LEU A 263 3.35 -32.38 1.59
CA LEU A 263 3.00 -33.15 0.39
C LEU A 263 4.03 -32.96 -0.72
N SER A 264 4.60 -31.76 -0.83
CA SER A 264 5.63 -31.45 -1.79
C SER A 264 6.44 -30.22 -1.39
N ARG A 265 7.64 -30.11 -1.97
CA ARG A 265 8.56 -28.98 -1.77
C ARG A 265 9.33 -28.65 -3.02
N ILE A 266 9.45 -27.37 -3.32
CA ILE A 266 10.46 -26.84 -4.22
C ILE A 266 11.50 -26.13 -3.38
N ARG A 267 12.76 -26.55 -3.50
CA ARG A 267 13.87 -26.05 -2.69
C ARG A 267 14.99 -25.54 -3.56
N THR A 268 15.47 -24.33 -3.26
CA THR A 268 16.71 -23.79 -3.80
C THR A 268 17.80 -23.84 -2.75
N THR A 269 18.95 -24.43 -3.08
CA THR A 269 20.12 -24.52 -2.19
C THR A 269 21.35 -23.99 -2.92
N LEU A 270 22.17 -23.19 -2.24
CA LEU A 270 23.46 -22.77 -2.78
C LEU A 270 24.46 -23.93 -2.64
N THR A 271 25.10 -24.34 -3.73
CA THR A 271 26.01 -25.50 -3.76
C THR A 271 27.44 -25.15 -4.19
N ALA A 272 27.69 -23.90 -4.58
CA ALA A 272 29.02 -23.38 -4.88
C ALA A 272 29.97 -23.63 -3.72
N ALA A 273 31.13 -24.26 -3.99
CA ALA A 273 32.13 -24.57 -2.96
C ALA A 273 32.79 -23.30 -2.35
N ALA A 274 32.81 -22.20 -3.09
CA ALA A 274 33.30 -20.90 -2.63
C ALA A 274 32.38 -19.80 -3.19
N PRO A 275 31.21 -19.56 -2.58
CA PRO A 275 30.23 -18.61 -3.08
C PRO A 275 30.80 -17.22 -3.33
N GLY A 276 30.33 -16.57 -4.39
CA GLY A 276 30.74 -15.21 -4.74
C GLY A 276 30.02 -14.70 -5.99
N PRO A 277 30.31 -13.46 -6.45
CA PRO A 277 29.58 -12.81 -7.54
C PRO A 277 29.49 -13.61 -8.84
N THR A 278 30.48 -14.47 -9.09
CA THR A 278 30.57 -15.34 -10.28
C THR A 278 30.54 -16.83 -9.93
N ASN A 279 30.40 -17.18 -8.65
CA ASN A 279 30.31 -18.57 -8.19
C ASN A 279 28.98 -18.80 -7.48
N LEU A 280 27.95 -19.00 -8.29
CA LEU A 280 26.55 -19.06 -7.88
C LEU A 280 25.93 -20.44 -8.16
N ALA A 281 26.77 -21.48 -8.26
CA ALA A 281 26.30 -22.85 -8.45
C ALA A 281 25.25 -23.16 -7.39
N SER A 282 24.08 -23.56 -7.86
CA SER A 282 22.90 -23.79 -7.04
C SER A 282 22.19 -25.04 -7.53
N ARG A 283 21.40 -25.60 -6.62
CA ARG A 283 20.54 -26.74 -6.86
C ARG A 283 19.11 -26.31 -6.65
N MET A 284 18.26 -26.60 -7.64
CA MET A 284 16.81 -26.57 -7.47
C MET A 284 16.30 -28.01 -7.44
N SER A 285 15.65 -28.37 -6.35
CA SER A 285 15.19 -29.74 -6.09
C SER A 285 13.69 -29.78 -5.85
N PHE A 286 13.04 -30.76 -6.46
CA PHE A 286 11.61 -31.02 -6.36
C PHE A 286 11.41 -32.27 -5.53
N HIS A 287 10.65 -32.14 -4.45
CA HIS A 287 10.35 -33.24 -3.55
C HIS A 287 8.86 -33.54 -3.55
N VAL A 288 8.53 -34.81 -3.41
CA VAL A 288 7.16 -35.32 -3.32
C VAL A 288 7.03 -36.30 -2.17
N GLY A 289 5.84 -36.37 -1.58
CA GLY A 289 5.47 -37.42 -0.65
C GLY A 289 5.43 -38.79 -1.34
N ARG A 290 5.85 -39.83 -0.62
CA ARG A 290 5.82 -41.23 -1.09
C ARG A 290 4.88 -42.05 -0.22
N ASN A 291 4.03 -42.86 -0.85
CA ASN A 291 3.18 -43.83 -0.14
C ASN A 291 4.03 -44.74 0.76
N GLY A 292 3.67 -44.81 2.03
CA GLY A 292 4.36 -45.63 3.04
C GLY A 292 5.60 -44.98 3.68
N SER A 293 5.87 -43.70 3.43
CA SER A 293 6.98 -42.95 4.05
C SER A 293 6.49 -41.59 4.57
N ALA A 294 6.95 -41.21 5.77
CA ALA A 294 6.77 -39.85 6.28
C ALA A 294 7.86 -38.87 5.77
N ALA A 295 8.94 -39.38 5.18
CA ALA A 295 10.00 -38.57 4.59
C ALA A 295 9.65 -38.19 3.14
N MET A 296 9.89 -36.92 2.80
CA MET A 296 9.84 -36.42 1.43
C MET A 296 10.96 -37.06 0.59
N GLN A 297 10.65 -37.46 -0.63
CA GLN A 297 11.62 -37.98 -1.58
C GLN A 297 11.94 -36.93 -2.64
N GLU A 298 13.22 -36.67 -2.88
CA GLU A 298 13.67 -35.90 -4.04
C GLU A 298 13.33 -36.68 -5.31
N ALA A 299 12.51 -36.08 -6.18
CA ALA A 299 12.07 -36.69 -7.44
C ALA A 299 12.87 -36.16 -8.63
N LEU A 300 13.23 -34.87 -8.60
CA LEU A 300 13.95 -34.21 -9.67
C LEU A 300 14.93 -33.18 -9.09
N ARG A 301 16.12 -33.14 -9.68
CA ARG A 301 17.16 -32.18 -9.35
C ARG A 301 17.66 -31.45 -10.59
N LEU A 302 17.71 -30.13 -10.51
CA LEU A 302 18.31 -29.24 -11.49
C LEU A 302 19.57 -28.63 -10.91
N GLU A 303 20.68 -28.81 -11.61
CA GLU A 303 21.99 -28.21 -11.31
C GLU A 303 22.59 -27.67 -12.61
N HIS A 304 23.66 -26.89 -12.50
CA HIS A 304 24.38 -26.43 -13.69
C HIS A 304 24.83 -27.64 -14.53
N GLN A 305 24.35 -27.70 -15.78
CA GLN A 305 24.64 -28.78 -16.75
C GLN A 305 24.15 -30.18 -16.36
N ALA A 306 23.27 -30.32 -15.35
CA ALA A 306 22.78 -31.63 -14.94
C ALA A 306 21.28 -31.61 -14.59
N LEU A 307 20.57 -32.61 -15.10
CA LEU A 307 19.23 -33.02 -14.66
C LEU A 307 19.36 -34.41 -14.04
N THR A 308 19.03 -34.56 -12.75
CA THR A 308 18.97 -35.87 -12.10
C THR A 308 17.52 -36.22 -11.81
N ALA A 309 17.04 -37.34 -12.35
CA ALA A 309 15.72 -37.88 -12.01
C ALA A 309 15.89 -39.09 -11.07
N PHE A 310 15.12 -39.13 -10.00
CA PHE A 310 15.12 -40.24 -9.03
C PHE A 310 13.96 -41.21 -9.33
N GLY A 311 14.03 -41.79 -10.53
CA GLY A 311 12.98 -42.61 -11.12
C GLY A 311 13.09 -42.61 -12.65
N SER A 312 11.97 -42.85 -13.33
CA SER A 312 11.91 -42.78 -14.79
C SER A 312 11.80 -41.34 -15.27
N LEU A 313 12.59 -40.99 -16.30
CA LEU A 313 12.34 -39.81 -17.13
C LEU A 313 11.54 -40.26 -18.35
N ALA A 314 10.26 -39.90 -18.42
CA ALA A 314 9.34 -40.35 -19.45
C ALA A 314 8.61 -39.15 -20.11
N PRO A 315 8.26 -39.23 -21.40
CA PRO A 315 7.45 -38.20 -22.05
C PRO A 315 6.01 -38.21 -21.51
N SER A 316 5.33 -37.06 -21.57
CA SER A 316 3.94 -36.94 -21.11
C SER A 316 2.92 -37.57 -22.06
N ASN A 317 3.29 -37.83 -23.32
CA ASN A 317 2.47 -38.50 -24.30
C ASN A 317 3.29 -39.59 -25.01
N ASP A 318 2.68 -40.76 -25.21
CA ASP A 318 3.30 -41.86 -25.94
C ASP A 318 3.65 -41.43 -27.37
N ASN A 319 4.88 -41.76 -27.80
CA ASN A 319 5.44 -41.43 -29.11
C ASN A 319 5.27 -39.94 -29.55
N GLY A 320 5.14 -38.99 -28.61
CA GLY A 320 4.86 -37.58 -28.90
C GLY A 320 6.08 -36.65 -28.92
N PHE A 321 7.22 -37.11 -28.41
CA PHE A 321 8.39 -36.26 -28.16
C PHE A 321 9.70 -36.97 -28.53
N ALA A 322 10.61 -36.24 -29.18
CA ALA A 322 11.97 -36.71 -29.45
C ALA A 322 12.92 -36.40 -28.29
N LEU A 323 13.97 -37.22 -28.11
CA LEU A 323 15.06 -36.94 -27.18
C LEU A 323 16.23 -36.26 -27.91
N GLY A 324 16.27 -34.93 -27.82
CA GLY A 324 17.19 -34.10 -28.58
C GLY A 324 16.63 -33.68 -29.94
N SER A 325 17.43 -32.97 -30.74
CA SER A 325 17.06 -32.51 -32.08
C SER A 325 18.24 -32.58 -33.05
N ALA A 326 17.99 -32.34 -34.34
CA ALA A 326 19.03 -32.27 -35.36
C ALA A 326 20.12 -31.23 -35.01
N ALA A 327 19.75 -30.07 -34.47
CA ALA A 327 20.68 -29.02 -34.06
C ALA A 327 21.21 -29.20 -32.62
N ALA A 328 20.49 -29.91 -31.74
CA ALA A 328 20.85 -30.11 -30.33
C ALA A 328 20.91 -31.60 -29.98
N ARG A 329 22.03 -32.24 -30.35
CA ARG A 329 22.26 -33.68 -30.15
C ARG A 329 22.91 -33.96 -28.80
N TRP A 330 22.52 -35.08 -28.20
CA TRP A 330 23.28 -35.68 -27.10
C TRP A 330 24.61 -36.23 -27.64
N SER A 331 25.70 -35.96 -26.92
CA SER A 331 27.03 -36.39 -27.35
C SER A 331 27.22 -37.91 -27.20
N VAL A 332 26.68 -38.51 -26.14
CA VAL A 332 26.78 -39.93 -25.81
C VAL A 332 25.57 -40.35 -24.96
N VAL A 333 25.14 -41.61 -25.09
CA VAL A 333 24.20 -42.27 -24.17
C VAL A 333 24.93 -43.41 -23.46
N TYR A 334 25.02 -43.35 -22.12
CA TYR A 334 25.52 -44.45 -21.29
C TYR A 334 24.33 -45.22 -20.73
N ALA A 335 24.20 -46.49 -21.09
CA ALA A 335 23.12 -47.38 -20.64
C ALA A 335 23.65 -48.77 -20.30
N ALA A 336 23.06 -49.42 -19.29
CA ALA A 336 23.41 -50.80 -18.92
C ALA A 336 22.87 -51.85 -19.91
N SER A 337 21.84 -51.51 -20.67
CA SER A 337 21.24 -52.35 -21.72
C SER A 337 20.90 -51.49 -22.94
N GLY A 338 20.80 -52.12 -24.12
CA GLY A 338 20.47 -51.43 -25.36
C GLY A 338 19.08 -50.82 -25.39
N ALA A 339 18.84 -49.91 -26.34
CA ALA A 339 17.53 -49.29 -26.53
C ALA A 339 16.48 -50.33 -26.98
N ILE A 340 15.29 -50.28 -26.36
CA ILE A 340 14.16 -51.13 -26.75
C ILE A 340 13.34 -50.39 -27.80
N ASN A 341 13.15 -51.01 -28.96
CA ASN A 341 12.28 -50.50 -30.04
C ASN A 341 11.03 -51.38 -30.15
N THR A 342 9.85 -50.78 -30.19
CA THR A 342 8.58 -51.50 -30.37
C THR A 342 8.56 -52.17 -31.75
N SER A 343 8.40 -53.50 -31.78
CA SER A 343 8.36 -54.30 -33.01
C SER A 343 7.22 -55.33 -32.97
N ASP A 344 6.05 -54.91 -32.48
CA ASP A 344 4.84 -55.74 -32.43
C ASP A 344 4.24 -55.92 -33.83
N ALA A 345 3.89 -57.16 -34.21
CA ALA A 345 3.30 -57.46 -35.51
C ALA A 345 1.97 -56.74 -35.75
N ARG A 346 1.21 -56.43 -34.68
CA ARG A 346 -0.08 -55.71 -34.76
C ARG A 346 0.09 -54.24 -35.10
N MET A 347 1.30 -53.71 -34.97
CA MET A 347 1.66 -52.32 -35.27
C MET A 347 2.40 -52.20 -36.61
N LYS A 348 2.40 -53.26 -37.43
CA LYS A 348 3.03 -53.31 -38.74
C LYS A 348 2.03 -53.78 -39.80
N CYS A 349 2.19 -53.28 -41.02
CA CYS A 349 1.52 -53.78 -42.22
C CYS A 349 2.58 -54.15 -43.26
N ASP A 350 2.16 -54.85 -44.32
CA ASP A 350 3.00 -55.18 -45.48
C ASP A 350 4.32 -55.91 -45.14
N VAL A 351 4.25 -56.79 -44.13
CA VAL A 351 5.39 -57.59 -43.70
C VAL A 351 5.73 -58.63 -44.77
N ALA A 352 6.84 -58.42 -45.49
CA ALA A 352 7.31 -59.26 -46.59
C ALA A 352 8.85 -59.41 -46.58
N ALA A 353 9.36 -60.27 -47.46
CA ALA A 353 10.81 -60.39 -47.69
C ALA A 353 11.40 -59.10 -48.29
N VAL A 354 12.68 -58.84 -48.01
CA VAL A 354 13.40 -57.70 -48.59
C VAL A 354 13.63 -57.94 -50.08
N GLY A 355 13.28 -56.95 -50.91
CA GLY A 355 13.38 -57.06 -52.37
C GLY A 355 14.83 -57.20 -52.87
N ASP A 356 15.02 -58.03 -53.89
CA ASP A 356 16.34 -58.35 -54.46
C ASP A 356 17.09 -57.12 -55.00
N ASP A 357 16.39 -56.16 -55.60
CA ASP A 357 17.00 -54.93 -56.10
C ASP A 357 17.57 -54.06 -54.98
N LEU A 358 16.88 -53.99 -53.83
CA LEU A 358 17.38 -53.27 -52.67
C LEU A 358 18.62 -53.96 -52.10
N LEU A 359 18.59 -55.30 -52.00
CA LEU A 359 19.74 -56.06 -51.54
C LEU A 359 20.93 -55.94 -52.51
N ASP A 360 20.69 -55.93 -53.82
CA ASP A 360 21.74 -55.70 -54.80
C ASP A 360 22.32 -54.29 -54.72
N ALA A 361 21.48 -53.27 -54.50
CA ALA A 361 21.94 -51.90 -54.28
C ALA A 361 22.76 -51.79 -52.99
N TRP A 362 22.31 -52.45 -51.92
CA TRP A 362 23.04 -52.50 -50.64
C TRP A 362 24.41 -53.14 -50.77
N GLY A 363 24.57 -54.15 -51.64
CA GLY A 363 25.87 -54.76 -51.92
C GLY A 363 26.94 -53.81 -52.48
N ALA A 364 26.56 -52.61 -52.95
CA ALA A 364 27.49 -51.57 -53.38
C ALA A 364 27.90 -50.59 -52.26
N VAL A 365 27.25 -50.66 -51.08
CA VAL A 365 27.55 -49.82 -49.93
C VAL A 365 28.85 -50.27 -49.28
N ASN A 366 29.73 -49.32 -48.96
CA ASN A 366 31.05 -49.60 -48.39
C ASN A 366 31.16 -49.14 -46.94
N TRP A 367 31.60 -50.04 -46.07
CA TRP A 367 32.03 -49.72 -44.71
C TRP A 367 33.37 -48.97 -44.75
N ARG A 368 33.45 -47.85 -44.03
CA ARG A 368 34.59 -46.93 -44.03
C ARG A 368 35.10 -46.72 -42.61
N GLN A 369 36.41 -46.47 -42.51
CA GLN A 369 36.98 -45.85 -41.31
C GLN A 369 37.04 -44.33 -41.50
N PHE A 370 36.75 -43.57 -40.45
CA PHE A 370 36.80 -42.11 -40.49
C PHE A 370 37.09 -41.53 -39.10
N ARG A 371 37.42 -40.23 -39.07
CA ARG A 371 37.51 -39.42 -37.85
C ARG A 371 36.59 -38.22 -38.03
N PHE A 372 35.93 -37.78 -36.97
CA PHE A 372 35.12 -36.55 -37.03
C PHE A 372 36.02 -35.33 -37.15
N ALA A 373 35.69 -34.41 -38.07
CA ALA A 373 36.47 -33.20 -38.33
C ALA A 373 36.65 -32.36 -37.05
N ASP A 374 35.58 -32.14 -36.29
CA ASP A 374 35.62 -31.39 -35.01
C ASP A 374 36.53 -32.07 -33.98
N ALA A 375 36.53 -33.40 -33.93
CA ALA A 375 37.42 -34.14 -33.03
C ALA A 375 38.89 -34.01 -33.44
N VAL A 376 39.18 -34.00 -34.75
CA VAL A 376 40.52 -33.77 -35.29
C VAL A 376 40.97 -32.34 -35.02
N ALA A 377 40.09 -31.35 -35.21
CA ALA A 377 40.38 -29.96 -34.89
C ALA A 377 40.67 -29.77 -33.39
N ALA A 378 39.91 -30.43 -32.51
CA ALA A 378 40.09 -30.30 -31.06
C ALA A 378 41.24 -31.14 -30.47
N LYS A 379 41.56 -32.31 -31.04
CA LYS A 379 42.47 -33.30 -30.43
C LYS A 379 43.67 -33.68 -31.32
N GLY A 380 43.75 -33.16 -32.55
CA GLY A 380 44.79 -33.50 -33.52
C GLY A 380 44.91 -35.01 -33.74
N ALA A 381 46.14 -35.52 -33.58
CA ALA A 381 46.43 -36.95 -33.69
C ALA A 381 45.69 -37.82 -32.65
N GLY A 382 45.24 -37.24 -31.54
CA GLY A 382 44.48 -37.93 -30.50
C GLY A 382 42.99 -38.17 -30.85
N ALA A 383 42.52 -37.69 -32.01
CA ALA A 383 41.17 -37.99 -32.48
C ALA A 383 41.03 -39.49 -32.82
N ARG A 384 40.01 -40.14 -32.23
CA ARG A 384 39.77 -41.57 -32.38
C ARG A 384 39.28 -41.91 -33.79
N TRP A 385 39.73 -43.05 -34.31
CA TRP A 385 39.16 -43.66 -35.51
C TRP A 385 37.84 -44.33 -35.17
N HIS A 386 36.86 -44.13 -36.06
CA HIS A 386 35.54 -44.74 -36.03
C HIS A 386 35.37 -45.59 -37.30
N ILE A 387 34.51 -46.60 -37.24
CA ILE A 387 34.14 -47.45 -38.37
C ILE A 387 32.64 -47.35 -38.55
N GLY A 388 32.18 -47.21 -39.79
CA GLY A 388 30.76 -47.11 -40.10
C GLY A 388 30.50 -46.77 -41.55
N LEU A 389 29.35 -46.15 -41.80
CA LEU A 389 28.85 -45.76 -43.11
C LEU A 389 28.85 -44.23 -43.25
N VAL A 390 28.88 -43.77 -44.49
CA VAL A 390 28.71 -42.36 -44.86
C VAL A 390 27.33 -42.21 -45.49
N ALA A 391 26.47 -41.35 -44.94
CA ALA A 391 25.06 -41.26 -45.32
C ALA A 391 24.84 -41.00 -46.82
N GLN A 392 25.61 -40.09 -47.40
CA GLN A 392 25.55 -39.79 -48.84
C GLN A 392 25.94 -41.00 -49.70
N GLN A 393 26.93 -41.81 -49.29
CA GLN A 393 27.31 -43.02 -50.03
C GLN A 393 26.19 -44.07 -50.02
N VAL A 394 25.47 -44.21 -48.90
CA VAL A 394 24.31 -45.09 -48.80
C VAL A 394 23.19 -44.60 -49.73
N ARG A 395 22.87 -43.29 -49.69
CA ARG A 395 21.88 -42.68 -50.58
C ARG A 395 22.23 -42.93 -52.04
N ASP A 396 23.45 -42.59 -52.44
CA ASP A 396 23.87 -42.63 -53.84
C ASP A 396 23.88 -44.07 -54.39
N ALA A 397 24.28 -45.06 -53.57
CA ALA A 397 24.26 -46.48 -53.97
C ALA A 397 22.83 -46.99 -54.20
N ILE A 398 21.89 -46.63 -53.33
CA ILE A 398 20.48 -47.05 -53.45
C ILE A 398 19.80 -46.33 -54.63
N ASP A 399 19.96 -45.01 -54.72
CA ASP A 399 19.33 -44.20 -55.75
C ASP A 399 19.86 -44.54 -57.15
N ALA A 400 21.13 -44.93 -57.28
CA ALA A 400 21.70 -45.37 -58.56
C ALA A 400 21.00 -46.59 -59.15
N ARG A 401 20.42 -47.47 -58.30
CA ARG A 401 19.75 -48.69 -58.75
C ARG A 401 18.23 -48.59 -58.73
N LEU A 402 17.65 -47.97 -57.71
CA LEU A 402 16.19 -47.89 -57.51
C LEU A 402 15.58 -46.58 -58.05
N GLY A 403 16.41 -45.65 -58.50
CA GLY A 403 16.01 -44.32 -58.97
C GLY A 403 16.17 -43.24 -57.90
N ALA A 404 16.35 -42.00 -58.35
CA ALA A 404 16.58 -40.85 -57.47
C ALA A 404 15.45 -40.68 -56.43
N GLY A 405 15.83 -40.49 -55.17
CA GLY A 405 14.90 -40.32 -54.05
C GLY A 405 14.30 -41.62 -53.50
N ALA A 406 14.75 -42.79 -53.97
CA ALA A 406 14.34 -44.07 -53.41
C ALA A 406 14.88 -44.26 -51.98
N ALA A 407 16.14 -43.86 -51.74
CA ALA A 407 16.82 -44.07 -50.46
C ALA A 407 16.13 -43.37 -49.29
N VAL A 408 15.62 -42.15 -49.49
CA VAL A 408 14.95 -41.37 -48.44
C VAL A 408 13.55 -41.89 -48.08
N ARG A 409 12.98 -42.78 -48.90
CA ARG A 409 11.73 -43.48 -48.54
C ARG A 409 11.96 -44.69 -47.64
N LEU A 410 13.21 -45.15 -47.55
CA LEU A 410 13.61 -46.20 -46.62
C LEU A 410 13.96 -45.53 -45.29
N GLY A 411 13.49 -46.10 -44.18
CA GLY A 411 13.76 -45.58 -42.83
C GLY A 411 15.23 -45.62 -42.39
N LEU A 412 16.16 -45.89 -43.32
CA LEU A 412 17.61 -46.00 -43.11
C LEU A 412 18.28 -44.62 -42.96
N LEU A 413 17.81 -43.61 -43.68
CA LEU A 413 18.40 -42.27 -43.73
C LEU A 413 17.46 -41.21 -43.16
N CYS A 414 18.03 -40.15 -42.61
CA CYS A 414 17.29 -38.93 -42.23
C CYS A 414 18.04 -37.72 -42.77
N HIS A 415 17.32 -36.78 -43.38
CA HIS A 415 17.85 -35.48 -43.78
C HIS A 415 17.05 -34.41 -43.04
N ASP A 416 17.71 -33.71 -42.12
CA ASP A 416 17.11 -32.68 -41.30
C ASP A 416 17.68 -31.32 -41.71
N VAL A 417 16.81 -30.33 -41.88
CA VAL A 417 17.16 -28.95 -42.25
C VAL A 417 16.65 -27.99 -41.17
N TRP A 418 17.44 -26.98 -40.82
CA TRP A 418 17.09 -25.89 -39.92
C TRP A 418 17.71 -24.57 -40.43
N ASP A 419 17.38 -23.44 -39.79
CA ASP A 419 17.68 -22.10 -40.31
C ASP A 419 19.14 -21.85 -40.70
N GLU A 420 20.08 -22.51 -40.01
CA GLU A 420 21.52 -22.29 -40.18
C GLU A 420 22.25 -23.50 -40.81
N GLY A 421 21.54 -24.54 -41.24
CA GLY A 421 22.18 -25.68 -41.89
C GLY A 421 21.32 -26.92 -42.05
N ASP A 422 21.95 -27.97 -42.55
CA ASP A 422 21.34 -29.28 -42.71
C ASP A 422 22.28 -30.40 -42.25
N ARG A 423 21.71 -31.60 -42.09
CA ARG A 423 22.49 -32.78 -41.76
C ARG A 423 21.85 -34.05 -42.26
N TRP A 424 22.70 -34.96 -42.74
CA TRP A 424 22.33 -36.34 -43.02
C TRP A 424 22.69 -37.25 -41.84
N GLY A 425 21.74 -38.07 -41.43
CA GLY A 425 21.89 -39.12 -40.41
C GLY A 425 21.58 -40.50 -40.98
N LEU A 426 22.08 -41.53 -40.28
CA LEU A 426 21.75 -42.93 -40.54
C LEU A 426 21.14 -43.56 -39.30
N ARG A 427 20.10 -44.37 -39.49
CA ARG A 427 19.61 -45.31 -38.48
C ARG A 427 20.44 -46.58 -38.60
N TYR A 428 21.50 -46.65 -37.79
CA TYR A 428 22.47 -47.74 -37.87
C TYR A 428 21.84 -49.12 -37.62
N ASP A 429 20.87 -49.24 -36.71
CA ASP A 429 20.18 -50.52 -36.47
C ASP A 429 19.44 -51.03 -37.72
N GLU A 430 18.78 -50.15 -38.46
CA GLU A 430 18.10 -50.49 -39.73
C GLU A 430 19.11 -50.85 -40.83
N CYS A 431 20.22 -50.11 -40.90
CA CYS A 431 21.33 -50.42 -41.81
C CYS A 431 21.93 -51.81 -41.53
N LEU A 432 22.11 -52.15 -40.25
CA LEU A 432 22.62 -53.45 -39.83
C LEU A 432 21.61 -54.57 -40.08
N ALA A 433 20.31 -54.31 -39.95
CA ALA A 433 19.27 -55.27 -40.31
C ALA A 433 19.29 -55.56 -41.83
N LEU A 434 19.45 -54.53 -42.67
CA LEU A 434 19.57 -54.70 -44.11
C LEU A 434 20.88 -55.39 -44.52
N GLU A 435 22.00 -55.04 -43.88
CA GLU A 435 23.27 -55.74 -44.03
C GLU A 435 23.12 -57.23 -43.69
N ALA A 436 22.46 -57.58 -42.59
CA ALA A 436 22.22 -58.97 -42.21
C ALA A 436 21.35 -59.71 -43.24
N ALA A 437 20.33 -59.06 -43.81
CA ALA A 437 19.51 -59.64 -44.87
C ALA A 437 20.33 -59.88 -46.15
N TRP A 438 21.19 -58.92 -46.53
CA TRP A 438 22.09 -59.06 -47.66
C TRP A 438 23.11 -60.20 -47.46
N GLN A 439 23.74 -60.25 -46.29
CA GLN A 439 24.69 -61.30 -45.92
C GLN A 439 24.05 -62.69 -45.97
N ARG A 440 22.84 -62.86 -45.41
CA ARG A 440 22.09 -64.13 -45.47
C ARG A 440 21.85 -64.58 -46.90
N ARG A 441 21.32 -63.70 -47.76
CA ARG A 441 21.13 -64.02 -49.19
C ARG A 441 22.45 -64.35 -49.88
N ARG A 442 23.54 -63.66 -49.54
CA ARG A 442 24.86 -63.93 -50.12
C ARG A 442 25.38 -65.30 -49.71
N ILE A 443 25.22 -65.67 -48.44
CA ILE A 443 25.57 -66.99 -47.90
C ILE A 443 24.76 -68.09 -48.61
N GLU A 444 23.45 -67.94 -48.70
CA GLU A 444 22.57 -68.89 -49.41
C GLU A 444 23.01 -69.11 -50.87
N ARG A 445 23.34 -68.03 -51.59
CA ARG A 445 23.86 -68.12 -52.97
C ARG A 445 25.23 -68.81 -53.05
N ILE A 446 26.07 -68.67 -52.03
CA ILE A 446 27.37 -69.36 -51.96
C ILE A 446 27.15 -70.86 -51.68
N GLU A 447 26.31 -71.20 -50.71
CA GLU A 447 25.97 -72.59 -50.38
C GLU A 447 25.36 -73.32 -51.58
N ALA A 448 24.45 -72.68 -52.31
CA ALA A 448 23.87 -73.25 -53.52
C ALA A 448 24.93 -73.52 -54.60
N ARG A 449 25.92 -72.63 -54.76
CA ARG A 449 27.03 -72.84 -55.71
C ARG A 449 27.98 -73.94 -55.25
N LEU A 450 28.24 -74.03 -53.95
CA LEU A 450 29.09 -75.08 -53.38
C LEU A 450 28.46 -76.45 -53.60
N ALA A 451 27.16 -76.60 -53.32
CA ALA A 451 26.44 -77.85 -53.56
C ALA A 451 26.50 -78.30 -55.04
N LEU A 452 26.43 -77.35 -55.99
CA LEU A 452 26.60 -77.65 -57.41
C LEU A 452 28.01 -78.12 -57.76
N LEU A 453 29.04 -77.53 -57.14
CA LEU A 453 30.43 -77.95 -57.35
C LEU A 453 30.70 -79.33 -56.76
N GLU A 454 30.22 -79.59 -55.54
CA GLU A 454 30.35 -80.90 -54.88
C GLU A 454 29.62 -82.01 -55.65
N ALA A 455 28.46 -81.71 -56.23
CA ALA A 455 27.74 -82.67 -57.08
C ALA A 455 28.48 -83.01 -58.39
N GLN A 456 29.29 -82.08 -58.91
CA GLN A 456 30.10 -82.31 -60.12
C GLN A 456 31.32 -83.20 -59.82
N ASP A 457 31.95 -83.05 -58.66
CA ASP A 457 33.08 -83.87 -58.21
C ASP A 457 32.70 -85.33 -57.92
N VAL A 458 31.45 -85.61 -57.58
CA VAL A 458 30.96 -87.00 -57.36
C VAL A 458 30.56 -87.69 -58.67
N ALA A 459 30.33 -86.94 -59.75
CA ALA A 459 29.88 -87.44 -61.04
C ALA A 459 31.00 -87.63 -62.08
N GLY A 460 32.22 -87.15 -61.80
CA GLY A 460 33.45 -87.38 -62.58
C GLY A 460 34.34 -88.40 -61.91
#